data_AF-A0A372QAM5-F1
#
_entry.id   AF-A0A372QAM5-F1
#
_cell.length_a   1.000
_cell.length_b   1.000
_cell.length_c   1.000
_cell.angle_alpha   90.00
_cell.angle_beta   90.00
_cell.angle_gamma   90.00
#
_symmetry.space_group_name_H-M   'P 1'
#
loop_
_entity.id
_entity.type
_entity.pdbx_description
1 polymer ?
#
loop_
_entity_poly.entity_id
_entity_poly.type
_entity_poly.pdbx_seq_one_letter_code
_entity_poly.pdbx_strand_id
1 'polypeptide(L)'
;MALPDILRNIGTALDQIERYINGDTSFDPRNILNGIWISLTTVRGHMQRHAQNAINLQGQLNTAHNLLNNANGQINNFINDMANVRNECLQRAQLLTIAYNNEANERRRWYQIAQERQTNGQRMVFRKQNRINILAQEKAVLQILVRKCKAEADLAEFNRASNMTNMADVNQLLGTHLASLPFYDGQKEPDSYYAKLRTINESDQSLAVAGFNAAARANVMKGKITGRFHPVPANDPYTVGNPAINTEPFFLAWL
;
A
#
# COMPACT_ATOMS: atom_id res chain seq x y z
N MET A 1 57.87 78.84 -53.41
CA MET A 1 57.38 79.06 -54.79
C MET A 1 56.60 77.82 -55.17
N ALA A 2 55.36 77.94 -55.64
CA ALA A 2 54.57 76.76 -55.99
C ALA A 2 55.05 76.17 -57.32
N LEU A 3 54.78 74.87 -57.56
CA LEU A 3 55.17 74.21 -58.82
C LEU A 3 54.67 74.99 -60.06
N PRO A 4 53.43 75.51 -60.10
CA PRO A 4 52.96 76.33 -61.23
C PRO A 4 53.78 77.60 -61.44
N ASP A 5 54.21 78.27 -60.37
CA ASP A 5 55.04 79.48 -60.46
C ASP A 5 56.43 79.17 -61.02
N ILE A 6 57.03 78.04 -60.60
CA ILE A 6 58.34 77.60 -61.10
C ILE A 6 58.24 77.25 -62.59
N LEU A 7 57.19 76.54 -63.01
CA LEU A 7 56.95 76.21 -64.41
C LEU A 7 56.71 77.46 -65.26
N ARG A 8 55.98 78.46 -64.74
CA ARG A 8 55.77 79.75 -65.40
C ARG A 8 57.07 80.53 -65.57
N ASN A 9 57.95 80.51 -64.56
CA ASN A 9 59.27 81.13 -64.63
C ASN A 9 60.18 80.42 -65.65
N ILE A 10 60.12 79.09 -65.74
CA ILE A 10 60.82 78.33 -66.78
C ILE A 10 60.29 78.71 -68.17
N GLY A 11 58.97 78.78 -68.36
CA GLY A 11 58.38 79.21 -69.63
C GLY A 11 58.85 80.61 -70.05
N THR A 12 58.81 81.57 -69.12
CA THR A 12 59.29 82.95 -69.38
C THR A 12 60.79 82.99 -69.71
N ALA A 13 61.60 82.16 -69.05
CA ALA A 13 63.03 82.05 -69.31
C ALA A 13 63.33 81.38 -70.67
N LEU A 14 62.52 80.41 -71.09
CA LEU A 14 62.63 79.80 -72.42
C LEU A 14 62.28 80.81 -73.53
N ASP A 15 61.23 81.62 -73.34
CA ASP A 15 60.87 82.70 -74.27
C ASP A 15 62.02 83.71 -74.43
N GLN A 16 62.76 84.00 -73.35
CA GLN A 16 63.95 84.86 -73.40
C GLN A 16 65.08 84.19 -74.20
N ILE A 17 65.39 82.91 -73.95
CA ILE A 17 66.39 82.18 -74.76
C ILE A 17 66.03 82.17 -76.24
N GLU A 18 64.75 82.02 -76.59
CA GLU A 18 64.28 82.09 -77.97
C GLU A 18 64.57 83.47 -78.61
N ARG A 19 64.33 84.57 -77.88
CA ARG A 19 64.68 85.93 -78.35
C ARG A 19 66.18 86.10 -78.60
N TYR A 20 67.03 85.52 -77.74
CA TYR A 20 68.48 85.53 -77.93
C TYR A 20 68.90 84.82 -79.22
N ILE A 21 68.32 83.64 -79.49
CA ILE A 21 68.56 82.88 -80.73
C ILE A 21 68.14 83.69 -81.96
N ASN A 22 67.06 84.46 -81.84
CA ASN A 22 66.56 85.36 -82.89
C ASN A 22 67.33 86.69 -83.01
N GLY A 23 68.44 86.86 -82.28
CA GLY A 23 69.40 87.97 -82.45
C GLY A 23 69.40 89.04 -81.36
N ASP A 24 68.59 88.92 -80.30
CA ASP A 24 68.62 89.84 -79.16
C ASP A 24 69.81 89.53 -78.22
N THR A 25 70.86 90.33 -78.28
CA THR A 25 72.08 90.16 -77.47
C THR A 25 72.11 91.04 -76.21
N SER A 26 70.96 91.61 -75.80
CA SER A 26 70.86 92.53 -74.64
C SER A 26 71.13 91.90 -73.27
N PHE A 27 71.29 90.58 -73.22
CA PHE A 27 71.58 89.82 -72.00
C PHE A 27 72.51 88.63 -72.30
N ASP A 28 73.14 88.10 -71.25
CA ASP A 28 73.90 86.85 -71.33
C ASP A 28 72.96 85.65 -71.16
N PRO A 29 72.75 84.82 -72.19
CA PRO A 29 71.86 83.66 -72.13
C PRO A 29 72.30 82.61 -71.10
N ARG A 30 73.58 82.59 -70.70
CA ARG A 30 74.09 81.67 -69.68
C ARG A 30 73.41 81.88 -68.32
N ASN A 31 73.10 83.13 -67.99
CA ASN A 31 72.40 83.46 -66.74
C ASN A 31 70.96 82.94 -66.75
N ILE A 32 70.26 83.03 -67.88
CA ILE A 32 68.90 82.51 -68.06
C ILE A 32 68.87 80.98 -68.01
N LEU A 33 69.81 80.31 -68.69
CA LEU A 33 69.98 78.85 -68.63
C LEU A 33 70.26 78.35 -67.21
N ASN A 34 71.09 79.07 -66.44
CA ASN A 34 71.34 78.73 -65.04
C ASN A 34 70.06 78.84 -64.18
N GLY A 35 69.25 79.88 -64.40
CA GLY A 35 67.94 80.03 -63.75
C GLY A 35 66.95 78.90 -64.08
N ILE A 36 66.93 78.44 -65.34
CA ILE A 36 66.16 77.26 -65.76
C ILE A 36 66.66 76.00 -65.03
N TRP A 37 67.97 75.80 -64.95
CA TRP A 37 68.57 74.64 -64.27
C TRP A 37 68.21 74.58 -62.78
N ILE A 38 68.27 75.73 -62.07
CA ILE A 38 67.83 75.85 -60.67
C ILE A 38 66.33 75.51 -60.53
N SER A 39 65.52 76.02 -61.44
CA SER A 39 64.07 75.80 -61.45
C SER A 39 63.72 74.32 -61.70
N LEU A 40 64.36 73.68 -62.68
CA LEU A 40 64.21 72.25 -62.97
C LEU A 40 64.67 71.37 -61.79
N THR A 41 65.77 71.74 -61.13
CA THR A 41 66.23 71.06 -59.91
C THR A 41 65.19 71.17 -58.79
N THR A 42 64.55 72.32 -58.65
CA THR A 42 63.48 72.54 -57.67
C THR A 42 62.22 71.72 -58.00
N VAL A 43 61.80 71.68 -59.28
CA VAL A 43 60.68 70.84 -59.76
C VAL A 43 60.96 69.37 -59.48
N ARG A 44 62.17 68.88 -59.76
CA ARG A 44 62.59 67.51 -59.43
C ARG A 44 62.45 67.22 -57.94
N GLY A 45 62.89 68.13 -57.07
CA GLY A 45 62.74 67.99 -55.62
C GLY A 45 61.28 67.91 -55.17
N HIS A 46 60.40 68.73 -55.76
CA HIS A 46 58.96 68.64 -55.52
C HIS A 46 58.37 67.30 -55.95
N MET A 47 58.68 66.83 -57.16
CA MET A 47 58.18 65.55 -57.67
C MET A 47 58.65 64.37 -56.81
N GLN A 48 59.92 64.36 -56.38
CA GLN A 48 60.44 63.33 -55.49
C GLN A 48 59.72 63.33 -54.14
N ARG A 49 59.45 64.51 -53.56
CA ARG A 49 58.67 64.61 -52.32
C ARG A 49 57.23 64.11 -52.50
N HIS A 50 56.57 64.46 -53.61
CA HIS A 50 55.23 63.96 -53.91
C HIS A 50 55.19 62.44 -54.09
N ALA A 51 56.16 61.86 -54.81
CA ALA A 51 56.27 60.42 -54.98
C ALA A 51 56.47 59.71 -53.62
N GLN A 52 57.36 60.24 -52.76
CA GLN A 52 57.57 59.68 -51.43
C GLN A 52 56.31 59.78 -50.55
N ASN A 53 55.59 60.90 -50.60
CA ASN A 53 54.32 61.05 -49.87
C ASN A 53 53.27 60.04 -50.34
N ALA A 54 53.17 59.77 -51.64
CA ALA A 54 52.26 58.77 -52.18
C ALA A 54 52.62 57.34 -51.70
N ILE A 55 53.91 56.99 -51.69
CA ILE A 55 54.39 55.71 -51.15
C ILE A 55 54.05 55.59 -49.66
N ASN A 56 54.30 56.64 -48.88
CA ASN A 56 54.00 56.65 -47.44
C ASN A 56 52.49 56.50 -47.18
N LEU A 57 51.65 57.20 -47.93
CA LEU A 57 50.19 57.10 -47.84
C LEU A 57 49.70 55.69 -48.19
N GLN A 58 50.26 55.06 -49.24
CA GLN A 58 49.92 53.69 -49.58
C GLN A 58 50.29 52.70 -48.47
N GLY A 59 51.45 52.89 -47.84
CA GLY A 59 51.86 52.10 -46.67
C GLY A 59 50.87 52.22 -45.52
N GLN A 60 50.44 53.45 -45.19
CA GLN A 60 49.43 53.70 -44.16
C GLN A 60 48.08 53.04 -44.50
N LEU A 61 47.65 53.13 -45.76
CA LEU A 61 46.39 52.52 -46.21
C LEU A 61 46.43 51.00 -46.09
N ASN A 62 47.54 50.36 -46.45
CA ASN A 62 47.71 48.92 -46.29
C ASN A 62 47.66 48.50 -44.82
N THR A 63 48.31 49.25 -43.92
CA THR A 63 48.24 49.00 -42.48
C THR A 63 46.82 49.15 -41.95
N ALA A 64 46.11 50.22 -42.32
CA ALA A 64 44.73 50.43 -41.92
C ALA A 64 43.80 49.31 -42.40
N HIS A 65 43.99 48.85 -43.64
CA HIS A 65 43.22 47.73 -44.20
C HIS A 65 43.45 46.42 -43.42
N ASN A 66 44.71 46.12 -43.07
CA ASN A 66 45.02 44.93 -42.27
C ASN A 66 44.42 44.98 -40.87
N LEU A 67 44.46 46.16 -40.22
CA LEU A 67 43.83 46.36 -38.91
C LEU A 67 42.31 46.17 -38.99
N LEU A 68 41.68 46.72 -40.03
CA LEU A 68 40.25 46.55 -40.26
C LEU A 68 39.87 45.07 -40.46
N ASN A 69 40.63 44.35 -41.28
CA ASN A 69 40.39 42.92 -41.52
C ASN A 69 40.55 42.08 -40.25
N ASN A 70 41.56 42.38 -39.43
CA ASN A 70 41.75 41.72 -38.14
C ASN A 70 40.57 42.00 -37.19
N ALA A 71 40.18 43.27 -37.06
CA ALA A 71 39.03 43.67 -36.23
C ALA A 71 37.74 42.97 -36.69
N ASN A 72 37.50 42.88 -38.00
CA ASN A 72 36.34 42.15 -38.55
C ASN A 72 36.39 40.66 -38.21
N GLY A 73 37.57 40.03 -38.26
CA GLY A 73 37.76 38.64 -37.84
C GLY A 73 37.44 38.44 -36.35
N GLN A 74 37.91 39.35 -35.50
CA GLN A 74 37.62 39.32 -34.05
C GLN A 74 36.12 39.49 -33.77
N ILE A 75 35.47 40.42 -34.46
CA ILE A 75 34.01 40.65 -34.34
C ILE A 75 33.25 39.37 -34.72
N ASN A 76 33.62 38.71 -35.82
CA ASN A 76 32.97 37.47 -36.25
C ASN A 76 33.13 36.34 -35.22
N ASN A 77 34.32 36.19 -34.64
CA ASN A 77 34.56 35.22 -33.57
C ASN A 77 33.68 35.53 -32.35
N PHE A 78 33.62 36.79 -31.93
CA PHE A 78 32.79 37.21 -30.81
C PHE A 78 31.29 36.95 -31.04
N ILE A 79 30.80 37.19 -32.25
CA ILE A 79 29.42 36.87 -32.63
C ILE A 79 29.13 35.37 -32.49
N ASN A 80 30.06 34.51 -32.93
CA ASN A 80 29.92 33.06 -32.80
C ASN A 80 29.93 32.61 -31.33
N ASP A 81 30.84 33.15 -30.52
CA ASP A 81 30.93 32.84 -29.09
C ASP A 81 29.65 33.25 -28.36
N MET A 82 29.10 34.44 -28.65
CA MET A 82 27.82 34.88 -28.09
C MET A 82 26.67 33.96 -28.49
N ALA A 83 26.64 33.47 -29.73
CA ALA A 83 25.62 32.53 -30.18
C ALA A 83 25.71 31.19 -29.42
N ASN A 84 26.93 30.69 -29.20
CA ASN A 84 27.17 29.47 -28.43
C ASN A 84 26.72 29.63 -26.98
N VAL A 85 27.15 30.70 -26.30
CA VAL A 85 26.74 31.00 -24.91
C VAL A 85 25.22 31.13 -24.81
N ARG A 86 24.57 31.80 -25.76
CA ARG A 86 23.11 31.90 -25.80
C ARG A 86 22.44 30.53 -25.88
N ASN A 87 22.94 29.64 -26.74
CA ASN A 87 22.39 28.28 -26.89
C ASN A 87 22.58 27.47 -25.60
N GLU A 88 23.75 27.55 -24.96
CA GLU A 88 24.01 26.89 -23.68
C GLU A 88 23.08 27.41 -22.56
N CYS A 89 22.89 28.73 -22.46
CA CYS A 89 21.98 29.32 -21.49
C CYS A 89 20.53 28.85 -21.70
N LEU A 90 20.08 28.77 -22.95
CA LEU A 90 18.74 28.25 -23.28
C LEU A 90 18.59 26.78 -22.88
N GLN A 91 19.57 25.94 -23.19
CA GLN A 91 19.55 24.53 -22.82
C GLN A 91 19.53 24.35 -21.29
N ARG A 92 20.35 25.10 -20.55
CA ARG A 92 20.37 25.08 -19.09
C ARG A 92 19.03 25.51 -18.48
N ALA A 93 18.41 26.55 -19.03
CA ALA A 93 17.10 27.02 -18.58
C ALA A 93 16.00 25.95 -18.78
N GLN A 94 16.04 25.24 -19.91
CA GLN A 94 15.13 24.11 -20.16
C GLN A 94 15.35 22.97 -19.17
N LEU A 95 16.60 22.58 -18.92
CA LEU A 95 16.93 21.54 -17.95
C LEU A 95 16.50 21.90 -16.52
N LEU A 96 16.68 23.16 -16.12
CA LEU A 96 16.20 23.66 -14.82
C LEU A 96 14.68 23.55 -14.70
N THR A 97 13.94 23.90 -15.76
CA THR A 97 12.48 23.77 -15.80
C THR A 97 12.05 22.31 -15.65
N ILE A 98 12.72 21.39 -16.36
CA ILE A 98 12.44 19.96 -16.26
C ILE A 98 12.76 19.44 -14.85
N ALA A 99 13.93 19.78 -14.30
CA ALA A 99 14.35 19.36 -12.97
C ALA A 99 13.36 19.84 -11.89
N TYR A 100 12.96 21.11 -11.95
CA TYR A 100 11.95 21.67 -11.04
C TYR A 100 10.62 20.91 -11.11
N ASN A 101 10.12 20.66 -12.33
CA ASN A 101 8.87 19.93 -12.51
C ASN A 101 8.98 18.49 -12.00
N ASN A 102 10.12 17.82 -12.24
CA ASN A 102 10.36 16.47 -11.74
C ASN A 102 10.38 16.43 -10.20
N GLU A 103 11.07 17.37 -9.56
CA GLU A 103 11.10 17.48 -8.10
C GLU A 103 9.71 17.74 -7.52
N ALA A 104 8.95 18.68 -8.11
CA ALA A 104 7.59 18.97 -7.69
C ALA A 104 6.66 17.76 -7.83
N ASN A 105 6.80 16.99 -8.91
CA ASN A 105 6.01 15.78 -9.16
C ASN A 105 6.38 14.66 -8.19
N GLU A 106 7.67 14.41 -7.95
CA GLU A 106 8.12 13.41 -6.98
C GLU A 106 7.68 13.80 -5.56
N ARG A 107 7.77 15.08 -5.19
CA ARG A 107 7.28 15.56 -3.90
C ARG A 107 5.79 15.26 -3.72
N ARG A 108 4.95 15.54 -4.73
CA ARG A 108 3.52 15.19 -4.71
C ARG A 108 3.29 13.70 -4.56
N ARG A 109 4.03 12.88 -5.30
CA ARG A 109 3.97 11.41 -5.23
C ARG A 109 4.30 10.89 -3.84
N TRP A 110 5.38 11.39 -3.23
CA TRP A 110 5.77 11.02 -1.87
C TRP A 110 4.74 11.42 -0.82
N TYR A 111 4.13 12.61 -0.96
CA TYR A 111 3.03 13.02 -0.08
C TYR A 111 1.83 12.07 -0.17
N GLN A 112 1.43 11.68 -1.39
CA GLN A 112 0.34 10.72 -1.59
C GLN A 112 0.66 9.37 -0.93
N ILE A 113 1.85 8.82 -1.16
CA ILE A 113 2.28 7.56 -0.55
C ILE A 113 2.27 7.65 0.98
N ALA A 114 2.77 8.75 1.55
CA ALA A 114 2.77 8.96 2.99
C ALA A 114 1.35 9.02 3.57
N GLN A 115 0.45 9.74 2.91
CA GLN A 115 -0.95 9.88 3.31
C GLN A 115 -1.71 8.54 3.22
N GLU A 116 -1.48 7.77 2.15
CA GLU A 116 -2.05 6.43 1.98
C GLU A 116 -1.57 5.47 3.07
N ARG A 117 -0.27 5.46 3.38
CA ARG A 117 0.29 4.62 4.44
C ARG A 117 -0.33 4.94 5.80
N GLN A 118 -0.48 6.22 6.13
CA GLN A 118 -1.14 6.65 7.37
C GLN A 118 -2.60 6.18 7.41
N THR A 119 -3.35 6.44 6.34
CA THR A 119 -4.78 6.09 6.25
C THR A 119 -5.01 4.58 6.31
N ASN A 120 -4.19 3.81 5.57
CA ASN A 120 -4.27 2.35 5.56
C ASN A 120 -3.88 1.75 6.91
N GLY A 121 -2.87 2.31 7.58
CA GLY A 121 -2.50 1.94 8.95
C GLY A 121 -3.67 2.13 9.91
N GLN A 122 -4.30 3.30 9.91
CA GLN A 122 -5.47 3.59 10.74
C GLN A 122 -6.65 2.65 10.45
N ARG A 123 -6.96 2.41 9.17
CA ARG A 123 -8.02 1.47 8.76
C ARG A 123 -7.73 0.04 9.24
N MET A 124 -6.48 -0.40 9.17
CA MET A 124 -6.09 -1.73 9.63
C MET A 124 -6.23 -1.87 11.14
N VAL A 125 -5.76 -0.87 11.90
CA VAL A 125 -5.92 -0.83 13.36
C VAL A 125 -7.40 -0.91 13.75
N PHE A 126 -8.26 -0.12 13.10
CA PHE A 126 -9.70 -0.13 13.35
C PHE A 126 -10.33 -1.50 13.07
N ARG A 127 -9.99 -2.14 11.94
CA ARG A 127 -10.48 -3.50 11.61
C ARG A 127 -10.04 -4.54 12.63
N LYS A 128 -8.78 -4.50 13.07
CA LYS A 128 -8.26 -5.41 14.11
C LYS A 128 -8.98 -5.19 15.44
N GLN A 129 -9.19 -3.94 15.82
CA GLN A 129 -9.90 -3.61 17.06
C GLN A 129 -11.35 -4.12 17.03
N ASN A 130 -12.07 -3.94 15.91
CA ASN A 130 -13.41 -4.49 15.76
C ASN A 130 -13.43 -6.01 15.87
N ARG A 131 -12.46 -6.72 15.29
CA ARG A 131 -12.38 -8.19 15.41
C ARG A 131 -12.13 -8.61 16.86
N ILE A 132 -11.25 -7.90 17.58
CA ILE A 132 -11.00 -8.15 19.01
C ILE A 132 -12.30 -7.96 19.81
N ASN A 133 -13.04 -6.87 19.56
CA ASN A 133 -14.29 -6.60 20.26
C ASN A 133 -15.33 -7.71 20.03
N ILE A 134 -15.48 -8.19 18.79
CA ILE A 134 -16.38 -9.31 18.46
C ILE A 134 -15.95 -10.59 19.20
N LEU A 135 -14.66 -10.95 19.13
CA LEU A 135 -14.15 -12.15 19.79
C LEU A 135 -14.30 -12.07 21.32
N ALA A 136 -14.14 -10.88 21.91
CA ALA A 136 -14.37 -10.68 23.34
C ALA A 136 -15.83 -10.92 23.73
N GLN A 137 -16.78 -10.46 22.91
CA GLN A 137 -18.21 -10.73 23.10
C GLN A 137 -18.54 -12.22 22.96
N GLU A 138 -18.06 -12.87 21.90
CA GLU A 138 -18.25 -14.32 21.68
C GLU A 138 -17.68 -15.13 22.85
N LYS A 139 -16.47 -14.78 23.33
CA LYS A 139 -15.86 -15.43 24.49
C LYS A 139 -16.73 -15.29 25.75
N ALA A 140 -17.29 -14.12 26.01
CA ALA A 140 -18.16 -13.89 27.16
C ALA A 140 -19.43 -14.77 27.09
N VAL A 141 -20.05 -14.86 25.92
CA VAL A 141 -21.22 -15.73 25.70
C VAL A 141 -20.87 -17.20 25.90
N LEU A 142 -19.75 -17.67 25.35
CA LEU A 142 -19.29 -19.04 25.53
C LEU A 142 -18.99 -19.38 26.99
N GLN A 143 -18.41 -18.44 27.76
CA GLN A 143 -18.19 -18.64 29.18
C GLN A 143 -19.49 -18.80 29.97
N ILE A 144 -20.54 -18.04 29.62
CA ILE A 144 -21.87 -18.19 30.22
C ILE A 144 -22.46 -19.57 29.89
N LEU A 145 -22.39 -19.98 28.62
CA LEU A 145 -22.84 -21.30 28.16
C LEU A 145 -22.13 -22.44 28.91
N VAL A 146 -20.80 -22.38 29.02
CA VAL A 146 -20.01 -23.39 29.74
C VAL A 146 -20.43 -23.48 31.21
N ARG A 147 -20.62 -22.34 31.89
CA ARG A 147 -21.10 -22.33 33.29
C ARG A 147 -22.48 -22.95 33.42
N LYS A 148 -23.39 -22.65 32.49
CA LYS A 148 -24.74 -23.21 32.47
C LYS A 148 -24.72 -24.73 32.26
N CYS A 149 -24.00 -25.22 31.25
CA CYS A 149 -23.89 -26.65 30.99
C CYS A 149 -23.26 -27.40 32.18
N LYS A 150 -22.28 -26.80 32.86
CA LYS A 150 -21.72 -27.38 34.08
C LYS A 150 -22.78 -27.48 35.18
N ALA A 151 -23.53 -26.42 35.45
CA ALA A 151 -24.59 -26.44 36.45
C ALA A 151 -25.70 -27.46 36.12
N GLU A 152 -26.06 -27.61 34.85
CA GLU A 152 -27.00 -28.62 34.38
C GLU A 152 -26.47 -30.05 34.57
N ALA A 153 -25.18 -30.29 34.29
CA ALA A 153 -24.54 -31.57 34.51
C ALA A 153 -24.49 -31.92 36.01
N ASP A 154 -24.09 -30.97 36.86
CA ASP A 154 -24.03 -31.13 38.31
C ASP A 154 -25.43 -31.44 38.88
N LEU A 155 -26.48 -30.76 38.40
CA LEU A 155 -27.87 -31.04 38.79
C LEU A 155 -28.35 -32.43 38.33
N ALA A 156 -28.00 -32.83 37.11
CA ALA A 156 -28.35 -34.15 36.59
C ALA A 156 -27.64 -35.30 37.33
N GLU A 157 -26.41 -35.08 37.78
CA GLU A 157 -25.66 -36.02 38.60
C GLU A 157 -26.25 -36.13 40.01
N PHE A 158 -26.58 -34.99 40.65
CA PHE A 158 -27.27 -34.97 41.95
C PHE A 158 -28.59 -35.76 41.91
N ASN A 159 -29.43 -35.53 40.89
CA ASN A 159 -30.70 -36.24 40.74
C ASN A 159 -30.50 -37.74 40.49
N ARG A 160 -29.47 -38.14 39.73
CA ARG A 160 -29.13 -39.56 39.54
C ARG A 160 -28.68 -40.22 40.85
N ALA A 161 -27.79 -39.58 41.59
CA ALA A 161 -27.30 -40.09 42.87
C ALA A 161 -28.43 -40.24 43.89
N SER A 162 -29.28 -39.21 44.05
CA SER A 162 -30.42 -39.25 44.95
C SER A 162 -31.40 -40.39 44.61
N ASN A 163 -31.72 -40.59 43.34
CA ASN A 163 -32.59 -41.69 42.92
C ASN A 163 -31.97 -43.08 43.18
N MET A 164 -30.66 -43.25 43.03
CA MET A 164 -29.99 -44.53 43.33
C MET A 164 -29.97 -44.85 44.83
N THR A 165 -29.65 -43.86 45.68
CA THR A 165 -29.69 -44.03 47.14
C THR A 165 -31.09 -44.41 47.59
N ASN A 166 -32.10 -43.66 47.14
CA ASN A 166 -33.47 -43.92 47.54
C ASN A 166 -33.98 -45.30 47.04
N MET A 167 -33.57 -45.77 45.85
CA MET A 167 -33.92 -47.12 45.39
C MET A 167 -33.20 -48.23 46.17
N ALA A 168 -31.98 -47.99 46.64
CA ALA A 168 -31.29 -48.93 47.51
C ALA A 168 -32.06 -49.12 48.83
N ASP A 169 -32.54 -48.03 49.43
CA ASP A 169 -33.36 -48.06 50.64
C ASP A 169 -34.70 -48.79 50.42
N VAL A 170 -35.38 -48.50 49.31
CA VAL A 170 -36.61 -49.21 48.89
C VAL A 170 -36.35 -50.71 48.74
N ASN A 171 -35.27 -51.11 48.07
CA ASN A 171 -34.92 -52.52 47.88
C ASN A 171 -34.59 -53.23 49.20
N GLN A 172 -33.93 -52.55 50.14
CA GLN A 172 -33.63 -53.10 51.46
C GLN A 172 -34.91 -53.33 52.27
N LEU A 173 -35.81 -52.34 52.28
CA LEU A 173 -37.09 -52.44 52.99
C LEU A 173 -37.99 -53.52 52.38
N LEU A 174 -38.17 -53.50 51.05
CA LEU A 174 -38.92 -54.52 50.31
C LEU A 174 -38.35 -55.91 50.53
N GLY A 175 -37.03 -56.07 50.42
CA GLY A 175 -36.37 -57.36 50.66
C GLY A 175 -36.67 -57.91 52.07
N THR A 176 -36.71 -57.03 53.07
CA THR A 176 -37.06 -57.38 54.46
C THR A 176 -38.52 -57.84 54.57
N HIS A 177 -39.47 -57.06 54.05
CA HIS A 177 -40.89 -57.41 54.11
C HIS A 177 -41.22 -58.66 53.30
N LEU A 178 -40.66 -58.78 52.10
CA LEU A 178 -40.85 -59.94 51.22
C LEU A 178 -40.27 -61.21 51.84
N ALA A 179 -39.16 -61.15 52.59
CA ALA A 179 -38.61 -62.34 53.26
C ALA A 179 -39.60 -62.97 54.26
N SER A 180 -40.45 -62.16 54.89
CA SER A 180 -41.49 -62.64 55.82
C SER A 180 -42.65 -63.39 55.14
N LEU A 181 -42.80 -63.24 53.81
CA LEU A 181 -43.84 -63.89 53.02
C LEU A 181 -43.25 -65.09 52.23
N PRO A 182 -43.66 -66.34 52.54
CA PRO A 182 -43.24 -67.51 51.76
C PRO A 182 -43.72 -67.40 50.31
N PHE A 183 -43.02 -68.05 49.38
CA PHE A 183 -43.46 -68.13 47.98
C PHE A 183 -44.85 -68.75 47.88
N TYR A 184 -45.61 -68.31 46.86
CA TYR A 184 -46.93 -68.86 46.60
C TYR A 184 -46.83 -70.32 46.16
N ASP A 185 -47.51 -71.19 46.88
CA ASP A 185 -47.55 -72.65 46.68
C ASP A 185 -48.90 -73.15 46.13
N GLY A 186 -49.88 -72.25 45.97
CA GLY A 186 -51.23 -72.58 45.53
C GLY A 186 -52.18 -73.06 46.64
N GLN A 187 -51.77 -73.02 47.91
CA GLN A 187 -52.61 -73.47 49.04
C GLN A 187 -53.59 -72.41 49.54
N LYS A 188 -53.35 -71.14 49.21
CA LYS A 188 -54.23 -70.00 49.54
C LYS A 188 -54.89 -69.49 48.28
N GLU A 189 -56.07 -68.88 48.39
CA GLU A 189 -56.71 -68.23 47.24
C GLU A 189 -55.79 -67.14 46.65
N PRO A 190 -55.66 -67.05 45.31
CA PRO A 190 -54.74 -66.11 44.66
C PRO A 190 -54.96 -64.65 45.06
N ASP A 191 -56.23 -64.22 45.19
CA ASP A 191 -56.60 -62.87 45.61
C ASP A 191 -56.12 -62.54 47.03
N SER A 192 -56.21 -63.49 47.95
CA SER A 192 -55.76 -63.33 49.34
C SER A 192 -54.24 -63.18 49.43
N TYR A 193 -53.50 -63.89 48.58
CA TYR A 193 -52.05 -63.78 48.50
C TYR A 193 -51.61 -62.49 47.79
N TYR A 194 -52.29 -62.11 46.70
CA TYR A 194 -52.09 -60.84 46.02
C TYR A 194 -52.30 -59.65 46.96
N ALA A 195 -53.36 -59.66 47.78
CA ALA A 195 -53.63 -58.58 48.73
C ALA A 195 -52.44 -58.32 49.68
N LYS A 196 -51.74 -59.38 50.13
CA LYS A 196 -50.54 -59.26 50.98
C LYS A 196 -49.35 -58.66 50.23
N LEU A 197 -49.13 -59.08 48.99
CA LEU A 197 -48.08 -58.49 48.15
C LEU A 197 -48.35 -57.02 47.84
N ARG A 198 -49.62 -56.68 47.62
CA ARG A 198 -50.07 -55.30 47.43
C ARG A 198 -49.83 -54.46 48.68
N THR A 199 -50.17 -54.97 49.87
CA THR A 199 -49.86 -54.28 51.14
C THR A 199 -48.37 -54.01 51.28
N ILE A 200 -47.48 -54.94 50.91
CA ILE A 200 -46.02 -54.75 50.96
C ILE A 200 -45.57 -53.66 49.97
N ASN A 201 -46.07 -53.70 48.73
CA ASN A 201 -45.76 -52.65 47.75
C ASN A 201 -46.28 -51.26 48.18
N GLU A 202 -47.45 -51.20 48.83
CA GLU A 202 -48.06 -49.96 49.32
C GLU A 202 -47.41 -49.44 50.60
N SER A 203 -46.93 -50.30 51.52
CA SER A 203 -46.18 -49.87 52.71
C SER A 203 -44.84 -49.24 52.35
N ASP A 204 -44.21 -49.77 51.30
CA ASP A 204 -42.87 -49.34 50.86
C ASP A 204 -42.96 -48.20 49.84
N GLN A 205 -44.18 -47.82 49.43
CA GLN A 205 -44.47 -46.63 48.63
C GLN A 205 -44.24 -45.31 49.39
N SER A 206 -44.12 -45.34 50.73
CA SER A 206 -43.91 -44.14 51.56
C SER A 206 -42.61 -43.38 51.24
N LEU A 207 -41.67 -44.02 50.52
CA LEU A 207 -40.40 -43.42 50.12
C LEU A 207 -40.48 -42.59 48.82
N ALA A 208 -41.63 -42.57 48.12
CA ALA A 208 -41.92 -41.75 46.94
C ALA A 208 -40.83 -41.73 45.84
N VAL A 209 -40.13 -42.85 45.66
CA VAL A 209 -38.98 -42.95 44.74
C VAL A 209 -39.46 -43.17 43.31
N ALA A 210 -39.07 -42.29 42.39
CA ALA A 210 -39.48 -42.37 40.98
C ALA A 210 -39.10 -43.71 40.30
N GLY A 211 -38.02 -44.36 40.78
CA GLY A 211 -37.59 -45.67 40.29
C GLY A 211 -38.48 -46.84 40.71
N PHE A 212 -39.27 -46.73 41.79
CA PHE A 212 -40.20 -47.77 42.25
C PHE A 212 -41.58 -47.59 41.60
N ASN A 213 -41.56 -47.54 40.27
CA ASN A 213 -42.75 -47.32 39.44
C ASN A 213 -43.60 -48.60 39.30
N ALA A 214 -44.73 -48.49 38.60
CA ALA A 214 -45.70 -49.60 38.44
C ALA A 214 -45.08 -50.91 37.90
N ALA A 215 -44.05 -50.81 37.04
CA ALA A 215 -43.36 -51.98 36.50
C ALA A 215 -42.44 -52.64 37.52
N ALA A 216 -41.67 -51.86 38.29
CA ALA A 216 -40.86 -52.38 39.39
C ALA A 216 -41.75 -53.11 40.43
N ARG A 217 -42.91 -52.53 40.76
CA ARG A 217 -43.90 -53.11 41.67
C ARG A 217 -44.48 -54.43 41.17
N ALA A 218 -44.87 -54.50 39.90
CA ALA A 218 -45.37 -55.74 39.30
C ALA A 218 -44.28 -56.83 39.27
N ASN A 219 -43.02 -56.47 39.00
CA ASN A 219 -41.91 -57.43 39.02
C ASN A 219 -41.65 -58.01 40.42
N VAL A 220 -41.76 -57.19 41.47
CA VAL A 220 -41.70 -57.67 42.86
C VAL A 220 -42.77 -58.72 43.13
N MET A 221 -44.03 -58.44 42.73
CA MET A 221 -45.14 -59.39 42.91
C MET A 221 -44.91 -60.70 42.15
N LYS A 222 -44.48 -60.62 40.88
CA LYS A 222 -44.12 -61.80 40.06
C LYS A 222 -43.07 -62.67 40.72
N GLY A 223 -42.04 -62.06 41.30
CA GLY A 223 -40.95 -62.77 41.97
C GLY A 223 -41.43 -63.72 43.06
N LYS A 224 -42.53 -63.40 43.75
CA LYS A 224 -43.11 -64.22 44.83
C LYS A 224 -44.09 -65.29 44.39
N ILE A 225 -44.48 -65.30 43.12
CA ILE A 225 -45.43 -66.27 42.54
C ILE A 225 -44.73 -67.39 41.75
N THR A 226 -43.42 -67.26 41.55
CA THR A 226 -42.56 -68.28 40.92
C THR A 226 -42.52 -69.63 41.63
N GLY A 227 -42.95 -69.71 42.89
CA GLY A 227 -43.04 -70.98 43.64
C GLY A 227 -44.05 -71.96 43.02
N ARG A 228 -45.10 -71.46 42.36
CA ARG A 228 -46.11 -72.28 41.68
C ARG A 228 -46.09 -72.12 40.16
N PHE A 229 -45.83 -70.90 39.67
CA PHE A 229 -45.88 -70.58 38.25
C PHE A 229 -44.47 -70.27 37.76
N HIS A 230 -43.80 -71.27 37.19
CA HIS A 230 -42.45 -71.10 36.64
C HIS A 230 -42.35 -71.64 35.21
N PRO A 231 -42.01 -70.78 34.21
CA PRO A 231 -41.79 -69.34 34.31
C PRO A 231 -43.12 -68.55 34.41
N VAL A 232 -43.08 -67.38 35.06
CA VAL A 232 -44.17 -66.39 34.98
C VAL A 232 -44.13 -65.74 33.58
N PRO A 233 -45.20 -65.78 32.78
CA PRO A 233 -45.25 -65.16 31.46
C PRO A 233 -44.92 -63.66 31.50
N ALA A 234 -44.30 -63.15 30.43
CA ALA A 234 -44.06 -61.72 30.26
C ALA A 234 -45.35 -60.95 29.96
N ASN A 235 -46.23 -61.58 29.18
CA ASN A 235 -47.52 -61.07 28.75
C ASN A 235 -48.63 -62.03 29.16
N ASP A 236 -49.83 -61.52 29.37
CA ASP A 236 -50.99 -62.31 29.76
C ASP A 236 -51.56 -63.06 28.53
N PRO A 237 -51.38 -64.39 28.45
CA PRO A 237 -51.83 -65.17 27.31
C PRO A 237 -53.35 -65.36 27.28
N TYR A 238 -54.06 -65.05 28.37
CA TYR A 238 -55.49 -65.28 28.52
C TYR A 238 -56.32 -64.05 28.17
N THR A 239 -55.70 -62.87 28.09
CA THR A 239 -56.36 -61.61 27.73
C THR A 239 -56.14 -61.25 26.26
N VAL A 240 -57.22 -60.83 25.59
CA VAL A 240 -57.19 -60.38 24.18
C VAL A 240 -56.18 -59.25 24.02
N GLY A 241 -55.28 -59.40 23.04
CA GLY A 241 -54.19 -58.44 22.78
C GLY A 241 -52.89 -58.73 23.51
N ASN A 242 -52.82 -59.79 24.33
CA ASN A 242 -51.62 -60.26 25.02
C ASN A 242 -50.86 -59.13 25.76
N PRO A 243 -51.53 -58.41 26.69
CA PRO A 243 -50.94 -57.24 27.34
C PRO A 243 -49.74 -57.62 28.20
N ALA A 244 -48.77 -56.71 28.31
CA ALA A 244 -47.61 -56.91 29.18
C ALA A 244 -48.04 -56.90 30.66
N ILE A 245 -47.58 -57.87 31.44
CA ILE A 245 -47.87 -57.95 32.88
C ILE A 245 -46.87 -57.03 33.62
N ASN A 246 -46.99 -55.72 33.43
CA ASN A 246 -46.04 -54.71 33.91
C ASN A 246 -46.68 -53.67 34.83
N THR A 247 -47.91 -53.90 35.28
CA THR A 247 -48.57 -53.10 36.31
C THR A 247 -49.32 -54.02 37.26
N GLU A 248 -49.58 -53.55 38.49
CA GLU A 248 -50.28 -54.35 39.49
C GLU A 248 -51.69 -54.79 39.05
N PRO A 249 -52.50 -53.97 38.33
CA PRO A 249 -53.78 -54.42 37.79
C PRO A 249 -53.64 -55.52 36.73
N PHE A 250 -52.66 -55.42 35.81
CA PHE A 250 -52.45 -56.48 34.82
C PHE A 250 -51.86 -57.76 35.44
N PHE A 251 -51.11 -57.63 36.53
CA PHE A 251 -50.66 -58.78 37.29
C PHE A 251 -51.81 -59.51 37.98
N LEU A 252 -52.73 -58.77 38.61
CA LEU A 252 -53.93 -59.36 39.21
C LEU A 252 -54.83 -60.02 38.15
N ALA A 253 -55.01 -59.38 36.99
CA ALA A 253 -55.85 -59.93 35.93
C ALA A 253 -55.33 -61.26 35.36
N TRP A 254 -54.02 -61.49 35.41
CA TRP A 254 -53.38 -62.72 34.93
C TRP A 254 -53.38 -63.86 35.97
N LEU A 255 -53.31 -63.53 37.26
CA LEU A 255 -53.09 -64.46 38.37
C LEU A 255 -54.29 -65.39 38.63
#